data_AF-A0A448MRJ1-F1
#
_entry.id   AF-A0A448MRJ1-F1
#
_cell.length_a   1.000
_cell.length_b   1.000
_cell.length_c   1.000
_cell.angle_alpha   90.00
_cell.angle_beta   90.00
_cell.angle_gamma   90.00
#
_symmetry.space_group_name_H-M   'P 1'
#
loop_
_entity.id
_entity.type
_entity.pdbx_description
1 polymer ?
#
loop_
_entity_poly.entity_id
_entity_poly.type
_entity_poly.pdbx_seq_one_letter_code
_entity_poly.pdbx_strand_id
1 'polypeptide(L)'
;MWVVSMKYQNILNDINDETPVGIPDEEGEIFSAIDEQVMKFGSLQHDSINWDILINRTEQYLSYTCKDYKVLQYLGYALLQKNFKSSFEDFLLLFSAFNKNIFLLRTLNLQKIK
;
A
#
# COMPACT_ATOMS: atom_id res chain seq x y z
N MET A 1 -13.81 3.36 25.23
CA MET A 1 -12.78 3.92 24.34
C MET A 1 -13.16 3.52 22.92
N TRP A 2 -13.70 4.43 22.11
CA TRP A 2 -14.07 4.10 20.73
C TRP A 2 -12.77 4.01 19.93
N VAL A 3 -12.38 2.80 19.51
CA VAL A 3 -11.33 2.66 18.50
C VAL A 3 -11.96 3.14 17.21
N VAL A 4 -11.57 4.33 16.77
CA VAL A 4 -11.90 4.78 15.40
C VAL A 4 -11.24 3.75 14.47
N SER A 5 -12.05 2.95 13.79
CA SER A 5 -11.55 1.98 12.82
C SER A 5 -10.82 2.73 11.72
N MET A 6 -9.49 2.62 11.68
CA MET A 6 -8.69 3.24 10.64
C MET A 6 -8.99 2.55 9.31
N LYS A 7 -9.34 3.31 8.29
CA LYS A 7 -9.49 2.76 6.95
C LYS A 7 -8.14 2.20 6.50
N TYR A 8 -8.14 1.02 5.86
CA TYR A 8 -6.92 0.29 5.47
C TYR A 8 -6.07 -0.26 6.62
N GLN A 9 -6.63 -0.44 7.82
CA GLN A 9 -5.92 -1.03 8.96
C GLN A 9 -5.25 -2.38 8.63
N ASN A 10 -5.83 -3.19 7.74
CA ASN A 10 -5.26 -4.47 7.31
C ASN A 10 -3.87 -4.34 6.68
N ILE A 11 -3.55 -3.21 6.05
CA ILE A 11 -2.23 -2.94 5.49
C ILE A 11 -1.15 -2.88 6.59
N LEU A 12 -1.53 -2.55 7.82
CA LEU A 12 -0.60 -2.42 8.94
C LEU A 12 -0.29 -3.74 9.64
N ASN A 13 -1.06 -4.79 9.38
CA ASN A 13 -0.82 -6.12 9.94
C ASN A 13 0.39 -6.77 9.27
N ASP A 14 1.10 -7.62 10.00
CA ASP A 14 2.17 -8.44 9.45
C ASP A 14 1.62 -9.34 8.33
N ILE A 15 2.40 -9.53 7.26
CA ILE A 15 2.00 -10.46 6.18
C ILE A 15 1.93 -11.89 6.70
N ASN A 16 2.96 -12.31 7.43
CA ASN A 16 3.04 -13.56 8.19
C ASN A 16 4.16 -13.46 9.25
N ASP A 17 4.22 -14.45 10.14
CA ASP A 17 5.17 -14.46 11.27
C ASP A 17 6.65 -14.53 10.85
N GLU A 18 6.95 -15.15 9.70
CA GLU A 18 8.32 -15.33 9.20
C GLU A 18 8.82 -14.10 8.43
N THR A 19 7.92 -13.47 7.68
CA THR A 19 8.16 -12.31 6.84
C THR A 19 7.10 -11.23 7.12
N PRO A 20 7.19 -10.51 8.25
CA PRO A 20 6.23 -9.46 8.60
C PRO A 20 6.02 -8.39 7.51
N VAL A 21 7.07 -8.09 6.75
CA VAL A 21 7.05 -7.16 5.62
C VAL A 21 6.74 -7.81 4.27
N GLY A 22 6.66 -9.14 4.21
CA GLY A 22 6.48 -9.92 2.99
C GLY A 22 7.68 -9.88 2.03
N ILE A 23 7.51 -10.52 0.87
CA ILE A 23 8.50 -10.60 -0.20
C ILE A 23 7.87 -9.96 -1.45
N PRO A 24 8.54 -8.99 -2.12
CA PRO A 24 8.02 -8.42 -3.35
C PRO A 24 7.80 -9.48 -4.44
N ASP A 25 6.69 -9.34 -5.17
CA ASP A 25 6.32 -10.21 -6.29
C ASP A 25 5.90 -9.36 -7.49
N GLU A 26 6.88 -8.87 -8.24
CA GLU A 26 6.67 -7.99 -9.40
C GLU A 26 6.15 -8.76 -10.63
N GLU A 27 6.32 -10.08 -10.67
CA GLU A 27 5.81 -10.95 -11.74
C GLU A 27 4.37 -11.44 -11.45
N GLY A 28 3.91 -11.27 -10.20
CA GLY A 28 2.59 -11.69 -9.75
C GLY A 28 1.44 -10.93 -10.40
N GLU A 29 0.30 -11.62 -10.52
CA GLU A 29 -0.92 -11.07 -11.14
C GLU A 29 -1.41 -9.77 -10.49
N ILE A 30 -1.25 -9.64 -9.16
CA ILE A 30 -1.64 -8.43 -8.44
C ILE A 30 -0.78 -7.26 -8.86
N PHE A 31 0.54 -7.43 -8.95
CA PHE A 31 1.45 -6.36 -9.34
C PHE A 31 1.27 -6.00 -10.81
N SER A 32 1.10 -6.99 -11.69
CA SER A 32 0.79 -6.76 -13.10
C SER A 32 -0.47 -5.91 -13.29
N ALA A 33 -1.53 -6.17 -12.51
CA ALA A 33 -2.76 -5.37 -12.56
C ALA A 33 -2.58 -3.93 -12.03
N ILE A 34 -1.66 -3.71 -11.08
CA ILE A 34 -1.27 -2.37 -10.62
C ILE A 34 -0.51 -1.66 -11.75
N ASP A 35 0.50 -2.32 -12.31
CA ASP A 35 1.38 -1.78 -13.35
C ASP A 35 0.58 -1.38 -14.60
N GLU A 36 -0.40 -2.19 -15.00
CA GLU A 36 -1.31 -1.88 -16.11
C GLU A 36 -2.07 -0.57 -15.91
N GLN A 37 -2.40 -0.19 -14.66
CA GLN A 37 -3.03 1.11 -14.41
C GLN A 37 -2.01 2.23 -14.26
N VAL A 38 -0.85 1.96 -13.66
CA VAL A 38 0.22 2.94 -13.45
C VAL A 38 0.85 3.38 -14.77
N MET A 39 1.03 2.49 -15.75
CA MET A 39 1.57 2.84 -17.08
C MET A 39 0.70 3.86 -17.84
N LYS A 40 -0.58 3.99 -17.45
CA LYS A 40 -1.52 4.95 -18.04
C LYS A 40 -1.36 6.35 -17.43
N PHE A 41 -0.55 6.52 -16.37
CA PHE A 41 -0.30 7.81 -15.75
C PHE A 41 0.32 8.78 -16.75
N GLY A 42 -0.35 9.92 -16.96
CA GLY A 42 0.11 10.93 -17.91
C GLY A 42 0.04 10.52 -19.38
N SER A 43 -0.56 9.36 -19.70
CA SER A 43 -0.74 8.94 -21.08
C SER A 43 -1.82 9.76 -21.77
N LEU A 44 -1.56 10.15 -23.02
CA LEU A 44 -2.54 10.76 -23.93
C LEU A 44 -3.21 9.72 -24.85
N GLN A 45 -2.73 8.46 -24.83
CA GLN A 45 -3.07 7.42 -25.81
C GLN A 45 -3.83 6.23 -25.22
N HIS A 46 -3.68 5.96 -23.92
CA HIS A 46 -4.37 4.85 -23.25
C HIS A 46 -5.75 5.25 -22.74
N ASP A 47 -6.63 4.25 -22.55
CA ASP A 47 -7.92 4.42 -21.86
C ASP A 47 -7.73 5.05 -20.47
N SER A 48 -8.79 5.70 -19.98
CA SER A 48 -8.80 6.32 -18.65
C SER A 48 -8.41 5.32 -17.56
N ILE A 49 -7.59 5.77 -16.61
CA ILE A 49 -7.15 4.98 -15.45
C ILE A 49 -8.37 4.46 -14.68
N ASN A 50 -8.40 3.15 -14.41
CA ASN A 50 -9.38 2.58 -13.49
C ASN A 50 -8.88 2.71 -12.05
N TRP A 51 -9.26 3.81 -11.40
CA TRP A 51 -8.86 4.11 -10.02
C TRP A 51 -9.36 3.07 -9.00
N ASP A 52 -10.51 2.46 -9.23
CA ASP A 52 -11.07 1.43 -8.35
C ASP A 52 -10.24 0.15 -8.36
N ILE A 53 -9.83 -0.28 -9.55
CA ILE A 53 -8.90 -1.41 -9.71
C ILE A 53 -7.57 -1.08 -9.02
N LEU A 54 -7.01 0.11 -9.27
CA LEU A 54 -5.73 0.50 -8.69
C LEU A 54 -5.77 0.52 -7.15
N ILE A 55 -6.82 1.09 -6.54
CA ILE A 55 -7.01 1.09 -5.08
C ILE A 55 -7.13 -0.34 -4.56
N ASN A 56 -7.98 -1.16 -5.17
CA ASN A 56 -8.22 -2.53 -4.70
C ASN A 56 -6.95 -3.40 -4.77
N ARG A 57 -6.21 -3.34 -5.88
CA ARG A 57 -5.01 -4.16 -6.08
C ARG A 57 -3.84 -3.69 -5.22
N THR A 58 -3.66 -2.38 -5.07
CA THR A 58 -2.63 -1.85 -4.15
C THR A 58 -2.93 -2.21 -2.70
N GLU A 59 -4.19 -2.15 -2.26
CA GLU A 59 -4.59 -2.63 -0.92
C GLU A 59 -4.32 -4.12 -0.74
N GLN A 60 -4.66 -4.96 -1.73
CA GLN A 60 -4.38 -6.40 -1.70
C GLN A 60 -2.87 -6.68 -1.62
N TYR A 61 -2.07 -6.05 -2.47
CA TYR A 61 -0.62 -6.24 -2.47
C TYR A 61 0.00 -5.85 -1.13
N LEU A 62 -0.40 -4.70 -0.58
CA LEU A 62 0.11 -4.22 0.70
C LEU A 62 -0.38 -5.04 1.90
N SER A 63 -1.56 -5.66 1.81
CA SER A 63 -2.11 -6.47 2.89
C SER A 63 -1.60 -7.91 2.89
N TYR A 64 -1.28 -8.48 1.72
CA TYR A 64 -1.03 -9.92 1.58
C TYR A 64 0.29 -10.29 0.89
N THR A 65 0.93 -9.38 0.15
CA THR A 65 2.16 -9.68 -0.60
C THR A 65 3.38 -9.06 0.07
N CYS A 66 3.46 -7.73 0.10
CA CYS A 66 4.62 -7.03 0.62
C CYS A 66 4.30 -5.59 1.03
N LYS A 67 4.96 -5.11 2.08
CA LYS A 67 4.92 -3.71 2.53
C LYS A 67 5.83 -2.84 1.66
N ASP A 68 5.43 -2.66 0.41
CA ASP A 68 6.18 -1.92 -0.59
C ASP A 68 5.82 -0.42 -0.60
N TYR A 69 6.85 0.42 -0.53
CA TYR A 69 6.68 1.88 -0.47
C TYR A 69 6.21 2.50 -1.79
N LYS A 70 6.63 1.95 -2.93
CA LYS A 70 6.20 2.37 -4.26
C LYS A 70 4.71 2.09 -4.43
N VAL A 71 4.27 0.91 -4.01
CA VAL A 71 2.85 0.52 -4.06
C VAL A 71 1.99 1.37 -3.12
N LEU A 72 2.50 1.73 -1.94
CA LEU A 72 1.81 2.67 -1.03
C LEU A 72 1.63 4.06 -1.65
N GLN A 73 2.61 4.55 -2.41
CA GLN A 73 2.47 5.83 -3.12
C GLN A 73 1.41 5.76 -4.21
N TYR A 74 1.30 4.64 -4.94
CA TYR A 74 0.24 4.44 -5.92
C TYR A 74 -1.15 4.42 -5.29
N LEU A 75 -1.30 3.74 -4.14
CA LEU A 75 -2.54 3.79 -3.35
C LEU A 75 -2.88 5.23 -2.97
N GLY A 76 -1.93 5.96 -2.40
CA GLY A 76 -2.12 7.36 -2.00
C GLY A 76 -2.56 8.24 -3.16
N TYR A 77 -1.87 8.13 -4.30
CA TYR A 77 -2.22 8.89 -5.49
C TYR A 77 -3.64 8.57 -5.97
N ALA A 78 -4.02 7.29 -6.07
CA ALA A 78 -5.35 6.88 -6.51
C ALA A 78 -6.46 7.37 -5.58
N LEU A 79 -6.24 7.33 -4.25
CA LEU A 79 -7.20 7.83 -3.26
C LEU A 79 -7.43 9.33 -3.40
N LEU A 80 -6.36 10.11 -3.60
CA LEU A 80 -6.44 11.56 -3.76
C LEU A 80 -7.13 11.95 -5.07
N GLN A 81 -6.94 11.18 -6.14
CA GLN A 81 -7.65 11.39 -7.41
C GLN A 81 -9.15 11.09 -7.29
N LYS A 82 -9.51 10.03 -6.57
CA LYS A 82 -10.92 9.63 -6.44
C LYS A 82 -11.72 10.56 -5.55
N ASN A 83 -11.19 10.91 -4.38
CA ASN A 83 -11.83 11.85 -3.46
C ASN A 83 -10.82 12.44 -2.47
N PHE A 84 -10.17 13.53 -2.87
CA PHE A 84 -9.16 14.22 -2.07
C PHE A 84 -9.64 14.56 -0.65
N LYS A 85 -10.82 15.20 -0.53
CA LYS A 85 -11.29 15.75 0.75
C LYS A 85 -11.53 14.66 1.79
N SER A 86 -12.09 13.52 1.41
CA SER A 86 -12.35 12.43 2.35
C SER A 86 -11.12 11.56 2.59
N SER A 87 -10.23 11.41 1.60
CA SER A 87 -9.20 10.37 1.63
C SER A 87 -7.82 10.88 2.07
N PHE A 88 -7.63 12.19 2.13
CA PHE A 88 -6.35 12.79 2.52
C PHE A 88 -5.97 12.45 3.96
N GLU A 89 -6.90 12.61 4.91
CA GLU A 89 -6.66 12.27 6.32
C GLU A 89 -6.40 10.77 6.51
N ASP A 90 -7.24 9.92 5.89
CA ASP A 90 -7.08 8.46 5.90
C ASP A 90 -5.68 8.06 5.39
N PHE A 91 -5.24 8.65 4.28
CA PHE A 91 -3.93 8.35 3.71
C PHE A 91 -2.77 8.83 4.59
N LEU A 92 -2.86 10.02 5.19
CA LEU A 92 -1.81 10.52 6.08
C LEU A 92 -1.67 9.65 7.34
N LEU A 93 -2.80 9.22 7.92
CA LEU A 93 -2.81 8.31 9.06
C LEU A 93 -2.17 6.96 8.70
N LEU A 94 -2.57 6.38 7.57
CA LEU A 94 -1.99 5.15 7.04
C LEU A 94 -0.48 5.30 6.81
N PHE A 95 -0.07 6.36 6.10
CA PHE A 95 1.33 6.61 5.76
C PHE A 95 2.20 6.79 7.02
N SER A 96 1.72 7.52 8.03
CA SER A 96 2.41 7.68 9.31
C SER A 96 2.58 6.33 10.03
N ALA A 97 1.49 5.56 10.14
CA ALA A 97 1.52 4.26 10.81
C ALA A 97 2.40 3.24 10.07
N PHE A 98 2.35 3.22 8.74
CA PHE A 98 3.17 2.37 7.89
C PHE A 98 4.67 2.61 8.08
N ASN A 99 5.08 3.88 8.12
CA ASN A 99 6.46 4.26 8.41
C ASN A 99 6.91 3.82 9.80
N LYS A 100 6.04 3.95 10.81
CA LYS A 100 6.35 3.51 12.18
C LYS A 100 6.55 2.00 12.25
N ASN A 101 5.66 1.21 11.64
CA ASN A 101 5.75 -0.26 11.68
C ASN A 101 6.99 -0.78 10.94
N ILE A 102 7.27 -0.31 9.72
CA ILE A 102 8.44 -0.77 8.96
C ILE A 102 9.75 -0.37 9.66
N PHE A 103 9.81 0.84 10.21
CA PHE A 103 11.00 1.30 10.95
C PHE A 103 11.24 0.45 12.21
N LEU A 104 10.19 0.13 12.95
CA LEU A 104 10.27 -0.76 14.12
C LEU A 104 10.71 -2.18 13.75
N LEU A 105 10.11 -2.77 12.70
CA LEU A 105 10.46 -4.11 12.23
C LEU A 105 11.92 -4.21 11.77
N ARG A 106 12.42 -3.20 11.04
CA ARG A 106 13.84 -3.13 10.65
C ARG A 106 14.77 -3.01 11.86
N THR A 107 14.38 -2.25 12.88
CA THR A 107 15.17 -2.09 14.11
C THR A 107 15.25 -3.39 14.91
N LEU A 108 14.13 -4.12 15.03
CA LEU A 108 14.07 -5.40 15.74
C LEU A 108 14.83 -6.52 15.00
N ASN A 109 14.75 -6.59 13.66
CA ASN A 109 15.53 -7.54 12.89
C ASN A 109 17.04 -7.30 13.00
N LEU A 110 17.50 -6.05 13.10
CA LEU A 110 18.91 -5.74 13.35
C LEU A 110 19.39 -6.17 14.74
N GLN A 111 18.50 -6.26 15.73
CA GLN A 111 18.83 -6.75 17.07
C GLN A 111 18.90 -8.27 17.14
N LYS A 112 18.18 -9.02 16.30
CA LYS A 112 18.26 -10.49 16.23
C LYS A 112 19.55 -11.01 15.56
N ILE A 113 20.30 -10.15 14.87
CA ILE A 113 21.55 -10.49 14.16
C ILE A 113 22.79 -10.15 15.01
N LYS A 114 22.62 -9.71 16.26
CA LYS A 114 23.70 -9.51 17.24
C LYS A 114 23.61 -10.52 18.36
#